data_AF-A0A944C7W5-F1
#
_entry.id   AF-A0A944C7W5-F1
#
_cell.length_a   1.000
_cell.length_b   1.000
_cell.length_c   1.000
_cell.angle_alpha   90.00
_cell.angle_beta   90.00
_cell.angle_gamma   90.00
#
_symmetry.space_group_name_H-M   'P 1'
#
loop_
_entity.id
_entity.type
_entity.pdbx_description
1 polymer ?
#
loop_
_entity_poly.entity_id
_entity_poly.type
_entity_poly.pdbx_seq_one_letter_code
_entity_poly.pdbx_strand_id
1 'polypeptide(L)'
;MPSPFRDTFHITGYRFGQGAKSLAIVGAMRGDEIQQQYICAQLVRQLARLEQQGQLDGDQEILVIPSVNPFSMNIEKRFWAMDGTDINRMFPGYDRGETTQRIAAALFEQIKGYTYGIQLASFYIPGDFVPHVRLMRTGYEDTEGAKLFGMPYITLRKPLPFDTTLLNYNWQIWETKAYSLYGGMNDGVESPITAEMIGTILRFAQRTGLSRKQVVG
;
A
#
# COMPACT_ATOMS: atom_id res chain seq x y z
N MET A 1 1.54 32.57 12.37
CA MET A 1 0.15 32.88 11.96
C MET A 1 -0.57 31.56 11.65
N PRO A 2 -1.64 31.21 12.37
CA PRO A 2 -2.48 30.06 12.02
C PRO A 2 -3.36 30.43 10.82
N SER A 3 -3.44 29.53 9.83
CA SER A 3 -4.36 29.68 8.68
C SER A 3 -5.79 29.30 9.11
N PRO A 4 -6.85 30.02 8.66
CA PRO A 4 -8.21 29.91 9.19
C PRO A 4 -9.01 28.66 8.76
N PHE A 5 -8.43 27.77 7.96
CA PHE A 5 -9.14 26.63 7.34
C PHE A 5 -8.40 25.31 7.48
N ARG A 6 -8.01 24.92 8.70
CA ARG A 6 -7.49 23.56 8.94
C ARG A 6 -8.62 22.64 9.40
N ASP A 7 -9.46 22.24 8.45
CA ASP A 7 -10.30 21.06 8.67
C ASP A 7 -9.42 19.85 8.97
N THR A 8 -9.93 18.97 9.85
CA THR A 8 -9.21 17.74 10.19
C THR A 8 -9.11 16.86 8.94
N PHE A 9 -7.88 16.52 8.56
CA PHE A 9 -7.63 15.60 7.45
C PHE A 9 -7.84 14.16 7.92
N HIS A 10 -8.77 13.45 7.27
CA HIS A 10 -9.13 12.08 7.64
C HIS A 10 -8.61 11.09 6.58
N ILE A 11 -7.81 10.12 7.01
CA ILE A 11 -7.45 8.93 6.23
C ILE A 11 -8.25 7.75 6.80
N THR A 12 -9.00 7.06 5.94
CA THR A 12 -9.79 5.88 6.34
C THR A 12 -8.94 4.62 6.26
N GLY A 13 -8.92 3.84 7.34
CA GLY A 13 -8.34 2.49 7.38
C GLY A 13 -9.37 1.46 7.82
N TYR A 14 -9.38 0.30 7.16
CA TYR A 14 -10.24 -0.86 7.48
C TYR A 14 -9.38 -1.93 8.14
N ARG A 15 -9.76 -2.37 9.34
CA ARG A 15 -9.06 -3.41 10.10
C ARG A 15 -9.87 -4.70 10.07
N PHE A 16 -9.17 -5.82 9.95
CA PHE A 16 -9.72 -7.17 9.97
C PHE A 16 -8.88 -8.05 10.89
N GLY A 17 -9.51 -9.01 11.56
CA GLY A 17 -8.88 -9.79 12.60
C GLY A 17 -8.59 -8.95 13.85
N GLN A 18 -7.87 -9.55 14.80
CA GLN A 18 -7.44 -8.90 16.04
C GLN A 18 -6.09 -9.47 16.44
N GLY A 19 -5.31 -8.78 17.28
CA GLY A 19 -4.02 -9.27 17.75
C GLY A 19 -2.81 -8.60 17.09
N ALA A 20 -1.84 -9.39 16.64
CA ALA A 20 -0.54 -8.88 16.22
C ALA A 20 -0.63 -8.16 14.87
N LYS A 21 0.02 -6.98 14.75
CA LYS A 21 0.13 -6.22 13.50
C LYS A 21 0.86 -7.03 12.42
N SER A 22 0.10 -7.65 11.53
CA SER A 22 0.67 -8.65 10.62
C SER A 22 0.79 -8.15 9.19
N LEU A 23 -0.27 -7.58 8.61
CA LEU A 23 -0.23 -7.04 7.25
C LEU A 23 -0.86 -5.65 7.16
N ALA A 24 -0.09 -4.67 6.68
CA ALA A 24 -0.61 -3.37 6.25
C ALA A 24 -0.62 -3.26 4.72
N ILE A 25 -1.74 -2.87 4.14
CA ILE A 25 -1.92 -2.64 2.70
C ILE A 25 -2.24 -1.16 2.50
N VAL A 26 -1.36 -0.45 1.80
CA VAL A 26 -1.55 0.96 1.42
C VAL A 26 -1.86 1.02 -0.06
N GLY A 27 -3.05 1.54 -0.38
CA GLY A 27 -3.55 1.73 -1.73
C GLY A 27 -3.05 3.02 -2.37
N ALA A 28 -3.98 3.79 -2.94
CA ALA A 28 -3.67 5.01 -3.68
C ALA A 28 -3.02 6.07 -2.77
N MET A 29 -1.83 6.52 -3.14
CA MET A 29 -1.16 7.67 -2.53
C MET A 29 -1.25 8.93 -3.41
N ARG A 30 -1.60 8.75 -4.69
CA ARG A 30 -1.74 9.79 -5.70
C ARG A 30 -3.16 9.83 -6.24
N GLY A 31 -3.57 11.00 -6.76
CA GLY A 31 -4.95 11.22 -7.18
C GLY A 31 -5.38 10.48 -8.45
N ASP A 32 -4.43 9.98 -9.24
CA ASP A 32 -4.66 9.27 -10.50
C ASP A 32 -4.47 7.74 -10.37
N GLU A 33 -4.43 7.23 -9.13
CA GLU A 33 -4.28 5.80 -8.80
C GLU A 33 -5.65 5.13 -8.56
N ILE A 34 -6.60 5.35 -9.49
CA ILE A 34 -8.00 4.88 -9.37
C ILE A 34 -8.05 3.34 -9.30
N GLN A 35 -7.22 2.65 -10.08
CA GLN A 35 -7.14 1.19 -10.04
C GLN A 35 -6.76 0.68 -8.63
N GLN A 36 -5.78 1.31 -7.97
CA GLN A 36 -5.32 0.93 -6.64
C GLN A 36 -6.43 1.14 -5.59
N GLN A 37 -7.17 2.24 -5.69
CA GLN A 37 -8.34 2.47 -4.83
C GLN A 37 -9.41 1.39 -5.03
N TYR A 38 -9.69 1.00 -6.28
CA TYR A 38 -10.66 -0.06 -6.57
C TYR A 38 -10.19 -1.43 -6.08
N ILE A 39 -8.92 -1.79 -6.26
CA ILE A 39 -8.32 -3.03 -5.72
C ILE A 39 -8.53 -3.06 -4.20
N CYS A 40 -8.23 -1.97 -3.49
CA CYS A 40 -8.46 -1.88 -2.05
C CYS A 40 -9.94 -2.03 -1.68
N ALA A 41 -10.87 -1.43 -2.42
CA ALA A 41 -12.30 -1.61 -2.18
C ALA A 41 -12.72 -3.08 -2.34
N GLN A 42 -12.22 -3.78 -3.36
CA GLN A 42 -12.46 -5.21 -3.53
C GLN A 42 -11.85 -6.05 -2.40
N LEU A 43 -10.61 -5.74 -2.00
CA LEU A 43 -9.93 -6.42 -0.89
C LEU A 43 -10.71 -6.26 0.40
N VAL A 44 -11.18 -5.05 0.72
CA VAL A 44 -12.01 -4.79 1.92
C VAL A 44 -13.26 -5.67 1.89
N ARG A 45 -13.95 -5.78 0.74
CA ARG A 45 -15.13 -6.66 0.62
C ARG A 45 -14.79 -8.14 0.79
N GLN A 46 -13.68 -8.60 0.22
CA GLN A 46 -13.26 -10.00 0.34
C GLN A 46 -12.79 -10.34 1.75
N LEU A 47 -12.00 -9.47 2.40
CA LEU A 47 -11.53 -9.66 3.76
C LEU A 47 -12.68 -9.65 4.77
N ALA A 48 -13.66 -8.75 4.62
CA ALA A 48 -14.88 -8.77 5.44
C ALA A 48 -15.62 -10.12 5.32
N ARG A 49 -15.72 -10.67 4.11
CA ARG A 49 -16.34 -11.98 3.88
C ARG A 49 -15.53 -13.11 4.51
N LEU A 50 -14.19 -13.09 4.39
CA LEU A 50 -13.32 -14.07 5.02
C LEU A 50 -13.45 -14.05 6.55
N GLU A 51 -13.52 -12.85 7.14
CA GLU A 51 -13.70 -12.66 8.57
C GLU A 51 -15.04 -13.22 9.05
N GLN A 52 -16.14 -12.88 8.37
CA GLN A 52 -17.48 -13.43 8.65
C GLN A 52 -17.54 -14.96 8.55
N GLN A 53 -16.70 -15.55 7.70
CA GLN A 53 -16.59 -16.99 7.52
C GLN A 53 -15.60 -17.66 8.49
N GLY A 54 -14.96 -16.91 9.39
CA GLY A 54 -13.93 -17.44 10.31
C GLY A 54 -12.68 -17.97 9.59
N GLN A 55 -12.38 -17.41 8.41
CA GLN A 55 -11.26 -17.84 7.56
C GLN A 55 -10.01 -16.98 7.71
N LEU A 56 -10.07 -15.87 8.45
CA LEU A 56 -8.89 -15.11 8.85
C LEU A 56 -8.29 -15.71 10.13
N ASP A 57 -6.98 -15.53 10.31
CA ASP A 57 -6.35 -15.82 11.59
C ASP A 57 -6.83 -14.80 12.63
N GLY A 58 -7.38 -15.30 13.74
CA GLY A 58 -7.98 -14.47 14.80
C GLY A 58 -6.95 -13.78 15.69
N ASP A 59 -5.67 -14.13 15.61
CA ASP A 59 -4.59 -13.53 16.40
C ASP A 59 -3.71 -12.58 15.56
N GLN A 60 -4.09 -12.33 14.31
CA GLN A 60 -3.38 -11.47 13.38
C GLN A 60 -4.29 -10.37 12.81
N GLU A 61 -3.77 -9.15 12.80
CA GLU A 61 -4.46 -7.99 12.26
C GLU A 61 -4.00 -7.67 10.83
N ILE A 62 -4.98 -7.41 9.96
CA ILE A 62 -4.80 -6.88 8.61
C ILE A 62 -5.40 -5.48 8.55
N LEU A 63 -4.60 -4.49 8.16
CA LEU A 63 -5.03 -3.11 7.93
C LEU A 63 -4.99 -2.78 6.44
N VAL A 64 -6.09 -2.26 5.89
CA VAL A 64 -6.19 -1.75 4.52
C VAL A 64 -6.48 -0.26 4.55
N ILE A 65 -5.62 0.54 3.92
CA ILE A 65 -5.78 1.98 3.73
C ILE A 65 -6.01 2.24 2.23
N PRO A 66 -7.27 2.39 1.77
CA PRO A 66 -7.56 2.46 0.35
C PRO A 66 -6.98 3.69 -0.34
N SER A 67 -6.93 4.81 0.38
CA SER A 67 -6.29 6.02 -0.10
C SER A 67 -5.72 6.86 1.03
N VAL A 68 -4.50 7.33 0.81
CA VAL A 68 -3.79 8.28 1.66
C VAL A 68 -4.12 9.73 1.27
N ASN A 69 -4.59 9.94 0.04
CA ASN A 69 -4.83 11.28 -0.51
C ASN A 69 -6.20 11.39 -1.21
N PRO A 70 -7.31 11.32 -0.45
CA PRO A 70 -8.66 11.42 -1.00
C PRO A 70 -8.97 12.77 -1.66
N PHE A 71 -8.37 13.88 -1.21
CA PHE A 71 -8.60 15.18 -1.86
C PHE A 71 -8.08 15.22 -3.28
N SER A 72 -6.84 14.76 -3.49
CA SER A 72 -6.27 14.68 -4.83
C SER A 72 -7.01 13.69 -5.73
N MET A 73 -7.53 12.58 -5.18
CA MET A 73 -8.36 11.66 -5.96
C MET A 73 -9.68 12.31 -6.39
N ASN A 74 -10.34 13.07 -5.50
CA ASN A 74 -11.61 13.73 -5.81
C ASN A 74 -11.50 14.79 -6.92
N ILE A 75 -10.30 15.30 -7.20
CA ILE A 75 -10.06 16.29 -8.26
C ILE A 75 -9.09 15.78 -9.33
N GLU A 76 -8.83 14.47 -9.35
CA GLU A 76 -7.96 13.79 -10.33
C GLU A 76 -6.55 14.39 -10.47
N LYS A 77 -6.03 15.04 -9.42
CA LYS A 77 -4.66 15.58 -9.41
C LYS A 77 -3.70 14.52 -8.88
N ARG A 78 -2.73 14.08 -9.67
CA ARG A 78 -1.71 13.09 -9.25
C ARG A 78 -1.10 13.41 -7.88
N PHE A 79 -0.60 14.64 -7.69
CA PHE A 79 0.04 15.06 -6.45
C PHE A 79 -0.90 15.85 -5.53
N TRP A 80 -0.43 16.14 -4.32
CA TRP A 80 -1.20 16.88 -3.32
C TRP A 80 -1.79 18.17 -3.93
N ALA A 81 -3.11 18.27 -3.87
CA ALA A 81 -3.87 19.24 -4.66
C ALA A 81 -3.46 20.70 -4.46
N MET A 82 -2.96 21.01 -3.26
CA MET A 82 -2.65 22.37 -2.79
C MET A 82 -1.26 22.84 -3.19
N ASP A 83 -0.26 21.94 -3.24
CA ASP A 83 1.15 22.32 -3.39
C ASP A 83 1.95 21.45 -4.39
N GLY A 84 1.32 20.44 -4.99
CA GLY A 84 1.97 19.56 -5.96
C GLY A 84 2.93 18.53 -5.35
N THR A 85 2.91 18.34 -4.03
CA THR A 85 3.82 17.40 -3.35
C THR A 85 3.44 15.95 -3.58
N ASP A 86 4.43 15.11 -3.91
CA ASP A 86 4.28 13.65 -3.91
C ASP A 86 4.43 13.11 -2.48
N ILE A 87 3.33 12.67 -1.86
CA ILE A 87 3.36 12.14 -0.49
C ILE A 87 4.25 10.91 -0.34
N ASN A 88 4.43 10.12 -1.41
CA ASN A 88 5.35 8.99 -1.42
C ASN A 88 6.82 9.43 -1.42
N ARG A 89 7.13 10.72 -1.37
CA ARG A 89 8.48 11.26 -1.15
C ARG A 89 8.64 11.92 0.23
N MET A 90 7.65 11.75 1.11
CA MET A 90 7.61 12.41 2.40
C MET A 90 7.74 11.44 3.57
N PHE A 91 7.97 10.14 3.36
CA PHE A 91 8.17 9.18 4.44
C PHE A 91 9.60 9.29 5.03
N PRO A 92 9.78 9.07 6.34
CA PRO A 92 8.79 8.64 7.34
C PRO A 92 7.88 9.79 7.83
N GLY A 93 8.07 11.00 7.32
CA GLY A 93 7.31 12.19 7.67
C GLY A 93 8.04 13.10 8.64
N TYR A 94 7.45 14.28 8.87
CA TYR A 94 7.87 15.18 9.94
C TYR A 94 6.64 15.86 10.53
N ASP A 95 6.34 15.57 11.80
CA ASP A 95 5.15 16.03 12.54
C ASP A 95 5.12 17.56 12.76
N ARG A 96 6.28 18.21 12.74
CA ARG A 96 6.43 19.67 12.78
C ARG A 96 6.71 20.28 11.40
N GLY A 97 6.64 19.46 10.34
CA GLY A 97 6.85 19.90 8.97
C GLY A 97 5.61 20.53 8.32
N GLU A 98 5.68 20.64 7.00
CA GLU A 98 4.56 21.07 6.16
C GLU A 98 3.43 20.03 6.15
N THR A 99 2.26 20.42 5.63
CA THR A 99 1.04 19.60 5.69
C THR A 99 1.25 18.17 5.21
N THR A 100 1.86 17.96 4.03
CA THR A 100 2.10 16.63 3.47
C THR A 100 3.10 15.80 4.31
N GLN A 101 4.08 16.44 4.94
CA GLN A 101 5.02 15.77 5.85
C GLN A 101 4.34 15.33 7.15
N ARG A 102 3.42 16.15 7.69
CA ARG A 102 2.63 15.78 8.88
C ARG A 102 1.68 14.64 8.59
N ILE A 103 1.06 14.62 7.41
CA ILE A 103 0.21 13.51 6.96
C ILE A 103 1.04 12.23 6.83
N ALA A 104 2.21 12.30 6.16
CA ALA A 104 3.11 11.15 6.05
C ALA A 104 3.56 10.64 7.42
N ALA A 105 3.88 11.53 8.37
CA ALA A 105 4.25 11.17 9.74
C ALA A 105 3.10 10.46 10.46
N ALA A 106 1.91 11.05 10.46
CA ALA A 106 0.73 10.47 11.10
C ALA A 106 0.37 9.10 10.51
N LEU A 107 0.45 8.95 9.17
CA LEU A 107 0.24 7.68 8.51
C LEU A 107 1.31 6.66 8.90
N PHE A 108 2.60 7.03 8.83
CA PHE A 108 3.72 6.13 9.12
C PHE A 108 3.66 5.60 10.55
N GLU A 109 3.29 6.44 11.52
CA GLU A 109 3.07 6.02 12.91
C GLU A 109 2.00 4.93 13.06
N GLN A 110 0.98 4.92 12.21
CA GLN A 110 -0.06 3.88 12.23
C GLN A 110 0.41 2.56 11.60
N ILE A 111 1.13 2.65 10.47
CA ILE A 111 1.53 1.50 9.65
C ILE A 111 2.93 0.95 9.96
N LYS A 112 3.71 1.60 10.84
CA LYS A 112 4.96 1.04 11.36
C LYS A 112 4.68 -0.11 12.33
N GLY A 113 5.61 -1.06 12.39
CA GLY A 113 5.53 -2.24 13.24
C GLY A 113 4.61 -3.35 12.73
N TYR A 114 4.08 -3.24 11.51
CA TYR A 114 3.50 -4.39 10.83
C TYR A 114 4.60 -5.32 10.32
N THR A 115 4.37 -6.63 10.40
CA THR A 115 5.31 -7.64 9.89
C THR A 115 5.50 -7.51 8.37
N TYR A 116 4.40 -7.34 7.63
CA TYR A 116 4.38 -7.18 6.18
C TYR A 116 3.74 -5.86 5.77
N GLY A 117 4.33 -5.19 4.79
CA GLY A 117 3.81 -3.97 4.19
C GLY A 117 3.64 -4.13 2.68
N ILE A 118 2.41 -3.97 2.18
CA ILE A 118 2.11 -3.97 0.74
C ILE A 118 1.76 -2.55 0.32
N GLN A 119 2.51 -2.01 -0.62
CA GLN A 119 2.20 -0.76 -1.30
C GLN A 119 1.66 -1.09 -2.70
N LEU A 120 0.42 -0.72 -3.01
CA LEU A 120 -0.07 -0.74 -4.39
C LEU A 120 0.54 0.46 -5.13
N ALA A 121 1.50 0.20 -6.01
CA ALA A 121 2.28 1.24 -6.66
C ALA A 121 1.85 1.46 -8.12
N SER A 122 2.05 2.69 -8.59
CA SER A 122 1.88 3.08 -9.99
C SER A 122 3.20 3.51 -10.61
N PHE A 123 3.31 3.39 -11.93
CA PHE A 123 4.36 4.04 -12.70
C PHE A 123 4.06 5.53 -12.91
N TYR A 124 5.13 6.32 -13.05
CA TYR A 124 5.04 7.75 -13.39
C TYR A 124 5.04 7.99 -14.91
N ILE A 125 5.42 6.97 -15.69
CA ILE A 125 5.46 7.03 -17.15
C ILE A 125 4.24 6.28 -17.68
N PRO A 126 3.53 6.82 -18.68
CA PRO A 126 2.54 6.06 -19.44
C PRO A 126 3.17 4.85 -20.13
N GLY A 127 2.46 3.72 -20.15
CA GLY A 127 2.89 2.53 -20.87
C GLY A 127 2.33 1.25 -20.25
N ASP A 128 2.45 0.16 -20.98
CA ASP A 128 2.11 -1.17 -20.50
C ASP A 128 3.30 -1.76 -19.75
N PHE A 129 3.10 -2.09 -18.48
CA PHE A 129 4.14 -2.73 -17.67
C PHE A 129 3.72 -4.15 -17.32
N VAL A 130 4.69 -5.06 -17.33
CA VAL A 130 4.45 -6.42 -16.86
C VAL A 130 4.17 -6.40 -15.36
N PRO A 131 3.13 -7.08 -14.84
CA PRO A 131 2.87 -7.15 -13.42
C PRO A 131 4.06 -7.74 -12.65
N HIS A 132 4.49 -7.09 -11.56
CA HIS A 132 5.62 -7.58 -10.75
C HIS A 132 5.62 -7.05 -9.31
N VAL A 133 6.38 -7.72 -8.46
CA VAL A 133 6.76 -7.22 -7.14
C VAL A 133 8.07 -6.45 -7.25
N ARG A 134 8.18 -5.28 -6.63
CA ARG A 134 9.45 -4.56 -6.49
C ARG A 134 9.84 -4.40 -5.03
N LEU A 135 11.12 -4.62 -4.74
CA LEU A 135 11.76 -4.35 -3.45
C LEU A 135 12.93 -3.39 -3.61
N MET A 136 13.29 -2.68 -2.55
CA MET A 136 14.52 -1.87 -2.50
C MET A 136 15.65 -2.68 -1.85
N ARG A 137 16.84 -2.66 -2.45
CA ARG A 137 18.04 -3.31 -1.92
C ARG A 137 18.63 -2.50 -0.77
N THR A 138 18.05 -2.63 0.41
CA THR A 138 18.41 -1.88 1.62
C THR A 138 19.28 -2.68 2.58
N GLY A 139 19.42 -4.00 2.36
CA GLY A 139 19.95 -4.96 3.32
C GLY A 139 18.86 -5.64 4.16
N TYR A 140 17.63 -5.09 4.15
CA TYR A 140 16.46 -5.60 4.87
C TYR A 140 15.35 -6.08 3.92
N GLU A 141 15.64 -6.28 2.63
CA GLU A 141 14.69 -6.86 1.68
C GLU A 141 14.35 -8.32 1.96
N ASP A 142 13.09 -8.71 1.73
CA ASP A 142 12.62 -10.09 1.84
C ASP A 142 12.26 -10.66 0.45
N THR A 143 13.27 -11.11 -0.29
CA THR A 143 13.05 -11.69 -1.63
C THR A 143 12.32 -13.02 -1.59
N GLU A 144 12.45 -13.79 -0.50
CA GLU A 144 11.74 -15.07 -0.35
C GLU A 144 10.25 -14.85 -0.09
N GLY A 145 9.90 -13.91 0.79
CA GLY A 145 8.52 -13.47 1.00
C GLY A 145 7.88 -12.94 -0.28
N ALA A 146 8.64 -12.24 -1.13
CA ALA A 146 8.14 -11.77 -2.42
C ALA A 146 7.71 -12.91 -3.38
N LYS A 147 8.28 -14.11 -3.26
CA LYS A 147 7.85 -15.27 -4.07
C LYS A 147 6.44 -15.75 -3.69
N LEU A 148 5.98 -15.45 -2.48
CA LEU A 148 4.66 -15.89 -2.00
C LEU A 148 3.51 -15.25 -2.79
N PHE A 149 3.72 -14.05 -3.36
CA PHE A 149 2.78 -13.41 -4.28
C PHE A 149 2.52 -14.25 -5.54
N GLY A 150 3.53 -14.99 -6.02
CA GLY A 150 3.43 -15.78 -7.25
C GLY A 150 3.23 -14.92 -8.51
N MET A 151 3.77 -13.70 -8.51
CA MET A 151 3.86 -12.85 -9.70
C MET A 151 5.01 -13.34 -10.60
N PRO A 152 4.95 -13.07 -11.92
CA PRO A 152 5.94 -13.60 -12.86
C PRO A 152 7.35 -13.04 -12.64
N TYR A 153 7.47 -11.83 -12.09
CA TYR A 153 8.76 -11.19 -11.84
C TYR A 153 8.83 -10.56 -10.46
N ILE A 154 10.04 -10.61 -9.90
CA ILE A 154 10.44 -9.87 -8.70
C ILE A 154 11.63 -9.00 -9.09
N THR A 155 11.51 -7.69 -8.92
CA THR A 155 12.56 -6.73 -9.24
C THR A 155 13.20 -6.19 -7.98
N LEU A 156 14.54 -6.23 -7.93
CA LEU A 156 15.31 -5.69 -6.83
C LEU A 156 16.02 -4.41 -7.30
N ARG A 157 15.64 -3.27 -6.72
CA ARG A 157 16.16 -1.96 -7.14
C ARG A 157 17.15 -1.43 -6.11
N LYS A 158 18.34 -1.01 -6.56
CA LYS A 158 19.29 -0.28 -5.70
C LYS A 158 18.72 1.12 -5.41
N PRO A 159 18.55 1.53 -4.13
CA PRO A 159 18.07 2.86 -3.79
C PRO A 159 19.05 3.94 -4.25
N LEU A 160 18.50 5.04 -4.77
CA LEU A 160 19.21 6.30 -4.96
C LEU A 160 18.95 7.22 -3.75
N PRO A 161 19.74 8.28 -3.52
CA PRO A 161 19.56 9.14 -2.34
C PRO A 161 18.13 9.68 -2.17
N PHE A 162 17.48 10.03 -3.27
CA PHE A 162 16.09 10.53 -3.27
C PHE A 162 15.03 9.45 -3.04
N ASP A 163 15.39 8.18 -3.01
CA ASP A 163 14.48 7.07 -2.70
C ASP A 163 14.40 6.76 -1.21
N THR A 164 15.27 7.36 -0.41
CA THR A 164 15.28 7.21 1.06
C THR A 164 14.01 7.74 1.72
N THR A 165 13.21 8.54 1.00
CA THR A 165 11.93 9.08 1.47
C THR A 165 10.69 8.36 0.94
N LEU A 166 10.88 7.23 0.24
CA LEU A 166 9.79 6.35 -0.20
C LEU A 166 9.20 5.56 0.98
N LEU A 167 7.89 5.26 0.91
CA LEU A 167 7.24 4.39 1.91
C LEU A 167 7.94 3.03 1.99
N ASN A 168 8.15 2.37 0.85
CA ASN A 168 8.76 1.03 0.80
C ASN A 168 10.17 1.02 1.44
N TYR A 169 10.99 2.04 1.15
CA TYR A 169 12.32 2.17 1.77
C TYR A 169 12.20 2.30 3.29
N ASN A 170 11.35 3.20 3.78
CA ASN A 170 11.18 3.43 5.22
C ASN A 170 10.55 2.24 5.93
N TRP A 171 9.63 1.50 5.31
CA TRP A 171 9.16 0.25 5.91
C TRP A 171 10.30 -0.75 6.12
N GLN A 172 11.18 -0.94 5.15
CA GLN A 172 12.31 -1.86 5.28
C GLN A 172 13.29 -1.45 6.39
N ILE A 173 13.61 -0.15 6.49
CA ILE A 173 14.50 0.36 7.54
C ILE A 173 13.86 0.22 8.94
N TRP A 174 12.53 0.24 9.03
CA TRP A 174 11.78 0.00 10.27
C TRP A 174 11.30 -1.46 10.40
N GLU A 175 12.06 -2.41 9.86
CA GLU A 175 11.88 -3.86 10.04
C GLU A 175 10.58 -4.45 9.49
N THR A 176 9.82 -3.70 8.69
CA THR A 176 8.67 -4.21 7.94
C THR A 176 9.14 -4.82 6.61
N LYS A 177 8.73 -6.06 6.34
CA LYS A 177 8.95 -6.72 5.04
C LYS A 177 8.08 -6.06 3.98
N ALA A 178 8.67 -5.17 3.19
CA ALA A 178 7.94 -4.24 2.32
C ALA A 178 7.96 -4.65 0.85
N TYR A 179 6.78 -4.59 0.21
CA TYR A 179 6.59 -4.98 -1.19
C TYR A 179 5.82 -3.89 -1.93
N SER A 180 6.38 -3.37 -3.03
CA SER A 180 5.62 -2.55 -3.97
C SER A 180 5.05 -3.43 -5.07
N LEU A 181 3.72 -3.54 -5.16
CA LEU A 181 3.06 -4.30 -6.22
C LEU A 181 2.71 -3.40 -7.39
N TYR A 182 3.12 -3.79 -8.58
CA TYR A 182 2.84 -3.10 -9.83
C TYR A 182 1.86 -3.93 -10.66
N GLY A 183 0.66 -3.38 -10.90
CA GLY A 183 -0.37 -4.04 -11.71
C GLY A 183 -0.13 -3.93 -13.21
N GLY A 184 0.54 -2.88 -13.68
CA GLY A 184 0.87 -2.72 -15.10
C GLY A 184 0.10 -1.62 -15.82
N MET A 185 -1.01 -1.16 -15.26
CA MET A 185 -1.85 -0.06 -15.75
C MET A 185 -2.32 0.80 -14.56
N ASN A 186 -2.77 2.03 -14.81
CA ASN A 186 -3.25 2.95 -13.75
C ASN A 186 -4.66 3.49 -14.00
N ASP A 187 -5.11 3.51 -15.26
CA ASP A 187 -6.28 4.21 -15.78
C ASP A 187 -7.52 3.33 -15.98
N GLY A 188 -7.36 2.00 -15.98
CA GLY A 188 -8.45 1.03 -16.11
C GLY A 188 -8.83 0.35 -14.79
N VAL A 189 -10.11 0.44 -14.42
CA VAL A 189 -10.67 -0.20 -13.21
C VAL A 189 -11.07 -1.66 -13.47
N GLU A 190 -11.71 -1.91 -14.61
CA GLU A 190 -12.13 -3.23 -15.06
C GLU A 190 -11.11 -3.80 -16.03
N SER A 191 -10.13 -4.52 -15.50
CA SER A 191 -9.19 -5.29 -16.30
C SER A 191 -8.94 -6.66 -15.65
N PRO A 192 -8.54 -7.68 -16.43
CA PRO A 192 -8.07 -8.96 -15.89
C PRO A 192 -6.97 -8.79 -14.83
N ILE A 193 -6.12 -7.77 -15.01
CA ILE A 193 -5.04 -7.41 -14.09
C ILE A 193 -5.56 -7.08 -12.69
N THR A 194 -6.69 -6.37 -12.59
CA THR A 194 -7.27 -6.01 -11.29
C THR A 194 -7.62 -7.27 -10.48
N ALA A 195 -8.27 -8.25 -11.13
CA ALA A 195 -8.60 -9.53 -10.49
C ALA A 195 -7.35 -10.31 -10.10
N GLU A 196 -6.33 -10.32 -10.96
CA GLU A 196 -5.03 -10.95 -10.70
C GLU A 196 -4.32 -10.32 -9.49
N MET A 197 -4.34 -8.99 -9.36
CA MET A 197 -3.74 -8.26 -8.23
C MET A 197 -4.44 -8.60 -6.91
N ILE A 198 -5.77 -8.67 -6.90
CA ILE A 198 -6.55 -9.09 -5.73
C ILE A 198 -6.19 -10.54 -5.36
N GLY A 199 -6.18 -11.44 -6.34
CA GLY A 199 -5.81 -12.84 -6.15
C GLY A 199 -4.39 -13.00 -5.62
N THR A 200 -3.46 -12.20 -6.12
CA THR A 200 -2.05 -12.16 -5.69
C THR A 200 -1.90 -11.78 -4.21
N ILE A 201 -2.65 -10.76 -3.76
CA ILE A 201 -2.61 -10.31 -2.35
C ILE A 201 -3.28 -11.33 -1.44
N LEU A 202 -4.41 -11.90 -1.83
CA LEU A 202 -5.08 -12.96 -1.07
C LEU A 202 -4.22 -14.23 -1.01
N ARG A 203 -3.51 -14.58 -2.09
CA ARG A 203 -2.59 -15.71 -2.14
C ARG A 203 -1.41 -15.48 -1.20
N PHE A 204 -0.85 -14.27 -1.18
CA PHE A 204 0.18 -13.89 -0.22
C PHE A 204 -0.34 -14.07 1.21
N ALA A 205 -1.50 -13.49 1.53
CA ALA A 205 -2.12 -13.61 2.84
C ALA A 205 -2.34 -15.08 3.26
N GLN A 206 -2.81 -15.92 2.35
CA GLN A 206 -2.95 -17.35 2.59
C GLN A 206 -1.59 -18.02 2.89
N ARG A 207 -0.57 -17.77 2.05
CA ARG A 207 0.74 -18.42 2.16
C ARG A 207 1.55 -17.94 3.37
N THR A 208 1.25 -16.76 3.91
CA THR A 208 1.80 -16.26 5.17
C THR A 208 0.97 -16.66 6.40
N GLY A 209 -0.09 -17.45 6.23
CA GLY A 209 -0.93 -17.93 7.34
C GLY A 209 -2.01 -16.96 7.82
N LEU A 210 -2.14 -15.78 7.21
CA LEU A 210 -3.15 -14.76 7.58
C LEU A 210 -4.58 -15.17 7.22
N SER A 211 -4.74 -16.13 6.29
CA SER A 211 -6.05 -16.67 5.91
C SER A 211 -5.97 -18.14 5.55
N ARG A 212 -7.07 -18.87 5.77
CA ARG A 212 -7.18 -20.32 5.52
C ARG A 212 -7.79 -20.66 4.16
N LYS A 213 -8.31 -19.67 3.42
CA LYS A 213 -8.98 -19.90 2.14
C LYS A 213 -7.95 -20.21 1.05
N GLN A 214 -8.14 -21.34 0.36
CA GLN A 214 -7.37 -21.62 -0.84
C GLN A 214 -7.75 -20.64 -1.96
N VAL A 215 -6.80 -19.86 -2.43
CA VAL A 215 -6.97 -19.07 -3.67
C VAL A 215 -6.80 -20.04 -4.84
N VAL A 216 -7.91 -20.36 -5.50
CA VAL A 216 -7.88 -21.12 -6.77
C VAL A 216 -7.20 -20.22 -7.81
N GLY A 217 -6.06 -20.68 -8.31
CA GLY A 217 -5.23 -19.97 -9.30
C GLY A 217 -5.78 -20.05 -10.70
#